data_AF-A0AA89AYL7-F1
#
_entry.id   AF-A0AA89AYL7-F1
#
_cell.length_a   1.000
_cell.length_b   1.000
_cell.length_c   1.000
_cell.angle_alpha   90.00
_cell.angle_beta   90.00
_cell.angle_gamma   90.00
#
_symmetry.space_group_name_H-M   'P 1'
#
loop_
_entity.id
_entity.type
_entity.pdbx_description
1 polymer ?
#
loop_
_entity_poly.entity_id
_entity_poly.type
_entity_poly.pdbx_seq_one_letter_code
_entity_poly.pdbx_strand_id
1 'polypeptide(L)'
;MPERSSPLTRKLFLTSYSTTNATADGGGHEDSKPGPPPIQVLLTESAGRGVFGTRRIGSGELIHTAKPVVSHPSLSSLHKVCHFCLKTLVGKATVSPAQTVAFCSEECSKHAKGYYEVEKHANWSAFDDHCRTQGLKYPLLVKRFACMVISGVVSADSLDNLLFYLLK
;
A
#
# COMPACT_ATOMS: atom_id res chain seq x y z
N MET A 1 35.32 17.43 41.29
CA MET A 1 35.55 16.93 39.92
C MET A 1 34.28 16.25 39.44
N PRO A 2 33.34 16.96 38.79
CA PRO A 2 32.22 16.30 38.13
C PRO A 2 32.58 15.98 36.67
N GLU A 3 32.40 14.72 36.29
CA GLU A 3 32.55 14.26 34.90
C GLU A 3 31.51 14.91 33.98
N ARG A 4 31.99 15.39 32.83
CA ARG A 4 31.22 16.05 31.79
C ARG A 4 30.72 14.97 30.83
N SER A 5 29.45 14.62 30.89
CA SER A 5 28.80 13.72 29.93
C SER A 5 28.67 14.40 28.57
N SER A 6 29.34 13.87 27.55
CA SER A 6 29.23 14.28 26.14
C SER A 6 27.85 13.92 25.57
N PRO A 7 27.20 14.79 24.77
CA PRO A 7 25.93 14.46 24.12
C PRO A 7 26.15 13.49 22.95
N LEU A 8 25.38 12.40 22.94
CA LEU A 8 25.30 11.47 21.81
C LEU A 8 24.74 12.20 20.58
N THR A 9 25.59 12.41 19.59
CA THR A 9 25.22 12.89 18.26
C THR A 9 24.29 11.88 17.59
N ARG A 10 22.99 12.18 17.54
CA ARG A 10 22.01 11.42 16.75
C ARG A 10 22.37 11.56 15.27
N LYS A 11 22.95 10.52 14.67
CA LYS A 11 23.14 10.43 13.22
C LYS A 11 21.77 10.38 12.56
N LEU A 12 21.38 11.48 11.93
CA LEU A 12 20.22 11.55 11.04
C LEU A 12 20.56 10.72 9.79
N PHE A 13 20.00 9.52 9.71
CA PHE A 13 19.99 8.76 8.47
C PHE A 13 19.01 9.43 7.50
N LEU A 14 19.55 10.21 6.55
CA LEU A 14 18.80 10.62 5.37
C LEU A 14 18.69 9.40 4.45
N THR A 15 17.56 8.72 4.46
CA THR A 15 17.24 7.74 3.43
C THR A 15 16.60 8.48 2.25
N SER A 16 17.36 8.67 1.18
CA SER A 16 16.80 9.12 -0.10
C SER A 16 16.14 7.93 -0.79
N TYR A 17 14.89 8.10 -1.23
CA TYR A 17 14.24 7.18 -2.15
C TYR A 17 14.27 7.82 -3.54
N SER A 18 14.83 7.10 -4.51
CA SER A 18 14.87 7.53 -5.92
C SER A 18 13.68 6.94 -6.67
N THR A 19 12.94 7.77 -7.40
CA THR A 19 11.88 7.35 -8.32
C THR A 19 12.35 7.49 -9.76
N THR A 20 12.22 6.44 -10.58
CA THR A 20 12.46 6.52 -12.01
C THR A 20 11.19 6.96 -12.74
N ASN A 21 11.30 8.00 -13.57
CA ASN A 21 10.27 8.34 -14.54
C ASN A 21 10.62 7.66 -15.86
N ALA A 22 9.74 6.78 -16.37
CA ALA A 22 9.81 6.31 -17.74
C ALA A 22 8.93 7.22 -18.61
N THR A 23 9.56 8.11 -19.37
CA THR A 23 8.92 8.79 -20.50
C THR A 23 9.63 8.34 -21.76
N ALA A 24 8.93 7.56 -22.59
CA ALA A 24 9.33 7.32 -23.96
C ALA A 24 8.74 8.45 -24.81
N ASP A 25 9.59 9.33 -25.34
CA ASP A 25 9.37 9.94 -26.65
C ASP A 25 10.71 10.33 -27.27
N GLY A 26 10.88 10.02 -28.54
CA GLY A 26 12.14 10.12 -29.27
C GLY A 26 12.40 11.51 -29.81
N GLY A 27 13.60 12.04 -29.56
CA GLY A 27 14.11 13.26 -30.18
C GLY A 27 15.25 13.85 -29.36
N GLY A 28 16.49 13.65 -29.79
CA GLY A 28 17.68 13.92 -28.98
C GLY A 28 17.99 15.40 -28.75
N HIS A 29 18.39 15.74 -27.52
CA HIS A 29 19.42 16.73 -27.19
C HIS A 29 19.75 16.68 -25.69
N GLU A 30 21.05 16.70 -25.36
CA GLU A 30 21.71 16.84 -24.05
C GLU A 30 21.32 15.92 -22.88
N ASP A 31 22.34 15.26 -22.31
CA ASP A 31 22.36 14.52 -21.04
C ASP A 31 21.92 15.39 -19.86
N SER A 32 20.63 15.69 -19.82
CA SER A 32 19.98 16.42 -18.74
C SER A 32 19.75 15.42 -17.62
N LYS A 33 20.65 15.42 -16.62
CA LYS A 33 20.43 14.67 -15.37
C LYS A 33 18.99 14.96 -14.89
N PRO A 34 18.18 13.92 -14.62
CA PRO A 34 16.85 14.14 -14.09
C PRO A 34 16.91 15.05 -12.87
N GLY A 35 16.11 16.10 -12.85
CA GLY A 35 15.95 16.94 -11.66
C GLY A 35 15.54 16.09 -10.46
N PRO A 36 15.68 16.61 -9.23
CA PRO A 36 15.25 15.89 -8.04
C PRO A 36 13.77 15.49 -8.16
N PRO A 37 13.36 14.34 -7.56
CA PRO A 37 11.96 13.93 -7.56
C PRO A 37 11.05 15.09 -7.14
N PRO A 38 9.84 15.24 -7.71
CA PRO A 38 8.97 16.40 -7.50
C PRO A 38 8.57 16.60 -6.03
N ILE A 39 8.73 15.56 -5.21
CA ILE A 39 8.47 15.54 -3.78
C ILE A 39 9.62 14.90 -3.00
N GLN A 40 9.80 15.31 -1.75
CA GLN A 40 10.75 14.75 -0.80
C GLN A 40 10.13 14.63 0.59
N VAL A 41 10.66 13.74 1.43
CA VAL A 41 10.25 13.61 2.83
C VAL A 41 11.17 14.45 3.71
N LEU A 42 10.59 15.28 4.58
CA LEU A 42 11.30 16.02 5.62
C LEU A 42 10.59 15.89 6.97
N LEU A 43 11.25 16.34 8.04
CA LEU A 43 10.62 16.49 9.35
C LEU A 43 9.87 17.82 9.43
N THR A 44 8.73 17.77 10.10
CA THR A 44 7.94 18.92 10.53
C THR A 44 8.23 19.18 12.01
N GLU A 45 7.93 20.39 12.48
CA GLU A 45 8.17 20.77 13.87
C GLU A 45 7.25 20.03 14.85
N SER A 46 6.04 19.66 14.44
CA SER A 46 4.99 19.13 15.32
C SER A 46 4.29 17.85 14.85
N ALA A 47 4.39 17.48 13.58
CA ALA A 47 3.64 16.36 12.98
C ALA A 47 4.52 15.18 12.53
N GLY A 48 5.80 15.15 12.94
CA GLY A 48 6.73 14.10 12.53
C GLY A 48 7.16 14.27 11.07
N ARG A 49 6.99 13.25 10.22
CA ARG A 49 7.44 13.30 8.82
C ARG A 49 6.35 13.84 7.88
N GLY A 50 6.74 14.72 6.96
CA GLY A 50 5.87 15.27 5.92
C GLY A 50 6.46 15.12 4.52
N VAL A 51 5.61 15.26 3.50
CA VAL A 51 5.98 15.24 2.08
C VAL A 51 5.94 16.67 1.54
N PHE A 52 7.04 17.12 0.94
CA PHE A 52 7.26 18.51 0.51
C PHE A 52 7.63 18.55 -0.98
N GLY A 53 7.14 19.55 -1.71
CA GLY A 53 7.57 19.77 -3.09
C GLY A 53 9.03 20.23 -3.18
N THR A 54 9.78 19.70 -4.15
CA THR A 54 11.16 20.15 -4.44
C THR A 54 11.20 21.27 -5.49
N ARG A 55 10.06 21.52 -6.15
CA ARG A 55 9.84 22.57 -7.15
C ARG A 55 8.37 22.97 -7.19
N ARG A 56 8.01 23.92 -8.07
CA ARG A 56 6.61 24.21 -8.39
C ARG A 56 5.97 23.01 -9.10
N ILE A 57 4.75 22.66 -8.70
CA ILE A 57 3.94 21.58 -9.26
C ILE A 57 2.75 22.22 -9.97
N GLY A 58 2.54 21.87 -11.24
CA GLY A 58 1.44 22.39 -12.04
C GLY A 58 0.09 21.76 -11.68
N SER A 59 -1.00 22.44 -12.03
CA SER A 59 -2.34 21.86 -11.92
C SER A 59 -2.47 20.64 -12.82
N GLY A 60 -2.96 19.53 -12.27
CA GLY A 60 -3.12 18.26 -13.01
C GLY A 60 -1.83 17.46 -13.21
N GLU A 61 -0.70 17.90 -12.65
CA GLU A 61 0.57 17.19 -12.76
C GLU A 61 0.57 15.90 -11.92
N LEU A 62 1.03 14.78 -12.51
CA LEU A 62 1.23 13.53 -11.79
C LEU A 62 2.50 13.60 -10.93
N ILE A 63 2.33 13.64 -9.61
CA ILE A 63 3.45 13.76 -8.66
C ILE A 63 4.02 12.42 -8.20
N HIS A 64 3.18 11.38 -8.12
CA HIS A 64 3.56 10.06 -7.62
C HIS A 64 2.48 9.02 -7.92
N THR A 65 2.90 7.77 -8.14
CA THR A 65 2.02 6.60 -8.22
C THR A 65 2.48 5.57 -7.20
N ALA A 66 1.57 5.07 -6.36
CA ALA A 66 1.83 4.04 -5.37
C ALA A 66 0.93 2.82 -5.58
N LYS A 67 1.47 1.62 -5.34
CA LYS A 67 0.67 0.40 -5.22
C LYS A 67 0.30 0.20 -3.74
N PRO A 68 -0.96 -0.13 -3.42
CA PRO A 68 -1.33 -0.37 -2.03
C PRO A 68 -0.60 -1.59 -1.49
N VAL A 69 -0.04 -1.48 -0.28
CA VAL A 69 0.58 -2.61 0.44
C VAL A 69 -0.47 -3.70 0.72
N VAL A 70 -1.65 -3.29 1.17
CA VAL A 70 -2.81 -4.15 1.37
C VAL A 70 -4.05 -3.42 0.87
N SER A 71 -4.94 -4.17 0.24
CA SER A 71 -6.27 -3.70 -0.15
C SER A 71 -7.26 -4.83 0.09
N HIS A 72 -8.50 -4.53 0.49
CA HIS A 72 -9.54 -5.53 0.70
C HIS A 72 -10.89 -4.95 0.21
N PRO A 73 -11.70 -5.71 -0.55
CA PRO A 73 -13.03 -5.26 -0.96
C PRO A 73 -13.96 -5.09 0.25
N SER A 74 -14.99 -4.24 0.18
CA SER A 74 -15.98 -4.26 1.26
C SER A 74 -16.75 -5.58 1.22
N LEU A 75 -17.26 -6.05 2.37
CA LEU A 75 -18.05 -7.29 2.42
C LEU A 75 -19.25 -7.26 1.44
N SER A 76 -19.86 -6.09 1.26
CA SER A 76 -20.97 -5.88 0.31
C SER A 76 -20.56 -5.93 -1.18
N SER A 77 -19.27 -5.83 -1.49
CA SER A 77 -18.75 -5.79 -2.87
C SER A 77 -17.89 -7.00 -3.24
N LEU A 78 -17.74 -7.99 -2.35
CA LEU A 78 -16.93 -9.21 -2.59
C LEU A 78 -17.23 -9.90 -3.92
N HIS A 79 -18.49 -9.91 -4.35
CA HIS A 79 -18.92 -10.53 -5.62
C HIS A 79 -18.94 -9.56 -6.82
N LYS A 80 -18.69 -8.27 -6.60
CA LYS A 80 -18.80 -7.20 -7.61
C LYS A 80 -17.45 -6.68 -8.10
N VAL A 81 -16.37 -6.96 -7.37
CA VAL A 81 -15.02 -6.50 -7.71
C VAL A 81 -14.03 -7.66 -7.69
N CYS A 82 -12.91 -7.51 -8.38
CA CYS A 82 -11.79 -8.44 -8.29
C CYS A 82 -11.22 -8.43 -6.86
N HIS A 83 -11.09 -9.60 -6.24
CA HIS A 83 -10.58 -9.75 -4.87
C HIS A 83 -9.14 -9.25 -4.69
N PHE A 84 -8.36 -9.24 -5.78
CA PHE A 84 -6.98 -8.76 -5.80
C PHE A 84 -6.87 -7.26 -6.14
N CYS A 85 -7.33 -6.86 -7.34
CA CYS A 85 -7.08 -5.50 -7.87
C CYS A 85 -8.25 -4.53 -7.68
N LEU A 86 -9.36 -4.97 -7.07
CA LEU A 86 -10.58 -4.18 -6.82
C LEU A 86 -11.28 -3.62 -8.07
N LYS A 87 -10.87 -4.00 -9.28
CA LYS A 87 -11.55 -3.64 -10.52
C LYS A 87 -12.97 -4.19 -10.50
N THR A 88 -13.96 -3.34 -10.78
CA THR A 88 -15.37 -3.74 -10.93
C THR A 88 -15.51 -4.80 -12.01
N LEU A 89 -16.23 -5.87 -11.68
CA LEU A 89 -16.54 -6.97 -12.58
C LEU A 89 -17.88 -6.69 -13.25
N VAL A 90 -17.84 -6.38 -14.54
CA VAL A 90 -19.05 -6.22 -15.35
C VAL A 90 -19.29 -7.54 -16.10
N GLY A 91 -20.36 -8.27 -15.75
CA GLY A 91 -20.90 -9.36 -16.58
C GLY A 91 -20.06 -10.63 -16.79
N LYS A 92 -18.96 -10.85 -16.07
CA LYS A 92 -18.12 -12.07 -16.17
C LYS A 92 -17.67 -12.60 -14.80
N ALA A 93 -18.61 -12.79 -13.88
CA ALA A 93 -18.31 -13.56 -12.69
C ALA A 93 -18.47 -15.04 -13.07
N THR A 94 -17.39 -15.70 -13.49
CA THR A 94 -17.32 -17.17 -13.43
C THR A 94 -17.21 -17.55 -11.96
N VAL A 95 -18.28 -17.35 -11.21
CA VAL A 95 -18.38 -17.81 -9.82
C VAL A 95 -18.59 -19.31 -9.93
N SER A 96 -17.54 -20.09 -9.73
CA SER A 96 -17.76 -21.49 -9.41
C SER A 96 -18.56 -21.54 -8.11
N PRO A 97 -19.56 -22.43 -7.94
CA PRO A 97 -20.40 -22.48 -6.74
C PRO A 97 -19.60 -22.62 -5.42
N ALA A 98 -18.33 -23.03 -5.50
CA ALA A 98 -17.42 -23.20 -4.37
C ALA A 98 -16.61 -21.94 -4.02
N GLN A 99 -16.62 -20.88 -4.84
CA GLN A 99 -15.79 -19.69 -4.64
C GLN A 99 -16.61 -18.50 -4.14
N THR A 100 -16.28 -18.02 -2.94
CA THR A 100 -16.92 -16.87 -2.28
C THR A 100 -16.46 -15.51 -2.83
N VAL A 101 -15.43 -15.48 -3.69
CA VAL A 101 -14.83 -14.25 -4.23
C VAL A 101 -14.54 -14.41 -5.72
N ALA A 102 -14.37 -13.30 -6.43
CA ALA A 102 -14.15 -13.31 -7.88
C ALA A 102 -12.82 -12.63 -8.26
N PHE A 103 -12.22 -13.10 -9.37
CA PHE A 103 -10.99 -12.53 -9.94
C PHE A 103 -11.21 -12.12 -11.39
N CYS A 104 -10.63 -11.00 -11.84
CA CYS A 104 -10.79 -10.54 -13.23
C CYS A 104 -9.87 -11.26 -14.24
N SER A 105 -8.85 -11.96 -13.76
CA SER A 105 -7.89 -12.71 -14.58
C SER A 105 -7.24 -13.82 -13.76
N GLU A 106 -6.68 -14.83 -14.46
CA GLU A 106 -5.87 -15.87 -13.83
C GLU A 106 -4.65 -15.28 -13.12
N GLU A 107 -4.07 -14.21 -13.66
CA GLU A 107 -2.97 -13.48 -13.03
C GLU A 107 -3.36 -12.89 -11.67
N CYS A 108 -4.55 -12.29 -11.55
CA CYS A 108 -5.05 -11.80 -10.25
C CYS A 108 -5.25 -12.94 -9.25
N SER A 109 -5.75 -14.09 -9.72
CA SER A 109 -5.89 -15.29 -8.88
C SER A 109 -4.53 -15.81 -8.39
N LYS A 110 -3.53 -15.88 -9.29
CA LYS A 110 -2.15 -16.29 -8.95
C LYS A 110 -1.50 -15.35 -7.93
N HIS A 111 -1.60 -14.03 -8.12
CA HIS A 111 -1.06 -13.06 -7.16
C HIS A 111 -1.76 -13.11 -5.81
N ALA A 112 -3.06 -13.41 -5.77
CA ALA A 112 -3.80 -13.52 -4.53
C ALA A 112 -3.59 -14.86 -3.81
N LYS A 113 -3.12 -15.89 -4.52
CA LYS A 113 -3.11 -17.28 -4.05
C LYS A 113 -2.52 -17.43 -2.64
N GLY A 114 -1.38 -16.82 -2.34
CA GLY A 114 -0.72 -16.95 -1.04
C GLY A 114 -1.65 -16.62 0.13
N TYR A 115 -2.15 -15.37 0.17
CA TYR A 115 -3.00 -14.93 1.27
C TYR A 115 -4.45 -15.43 1.16
N TYR A 116 -4.97 -15.62 -0.05
CA TYR A 116 -6.33 -16.11 -0.27
C TYR A 116 -6.48 -17.55 0.21
N GLU A 117 -5.46 -18.39 0.02
CA GLU A 117 -5.44 -19.74 0.54
C GLU A 117 -5.45 -19.74 2.07
N VAL A 118 -4.76 -18.82 2.74
CA VAL A 118 -4.86 -18.69 4.21
C VAL A 118 -6.25 -18.20 4.63
N GLU A 119 -6.79 -17.19 3.93
CA GLU A 119 -8.13 -16.64 4.18
C GLU A 119 -9.20 -17.75 4.18
N LYS A 120 -9.16 -18.69 3.22
CA LYS A 120 -10.19 -19.75 3.10
C LYS A 120 -10.10 -20.87 4.13
N HIS A 121 -8.97 -21.07 4.79
CA HIS A 121 -8.79 -22.18 5.75
C HIS A 121 -9.37 -21.85 7.14
N ALA A 122 -9.70 -20.60 7.40
CA ALA A 122 -10.28 -20.16 8.67
C ALA A 122 -11.76 -19.80 8.52
N ASN A 123 -12.53 -20.04 9.60
CA ASN A 123 -13.92 -19.59 9.67
C ASN A 123 -13.99 -18.13 10.15
N TRP A 124 -14.34 -17.22 9.23
CA TRP A 124 -14.43 -15.79 9.51
C TRP A 124 -15.86 -15.30 9.75
N SER A 125 -16.88 -16.17 9.81
CA SER A 125 -18.29 -15.75 9.84
C SER A 125 -18.58 -14.77 10.98
N ALA A 126 -18.21 -15.11 12.22
CA ALA A 126 -18.42 -14.25 13.39
C ALA A 126 -17.70 -12.89 13.27
N PHE A 127 -16.50 -12.89 12.70
CA PHE A 127 -15.71 -11.67 12.47
C PHE A 127 -16.33 -10.80 11.38
N ASP A 128 -16.72 -11.39 10.26
CA ASP A 128 -17.33 -10.69 9.14
C ASP A 128 -18.71 -10.16 9.51
N ASP A 129 -19.50 -10.90 10.29
CA ASP A 129 -20.79 -10.46 10.84
C ASP A 129 -20.61 -9.27 11.79
N HIS A 130 -19.63 -9.33 12.69
CA HIS A 130 -19.29 -8.21 13.56
C HIS A 130 -18.89 -6.97 12.74
N CYS A 131 -18.00 -7.12 11.76
CA CYS A 131 -17.57 -6.03 10.90
C CYS A 131 -18.73 -5.46 10.08
N ARG A 132 -19.65 -6.31 9.62
CA ARG A 132 -20.83 -5.90 8.85
C ARG A 132 -21.79 -5.08 9.71
N THR A 133 -22.13 -5.58 10.90
CA THR A 133 -23.06 -4.92 11.82
C THR A 133 -22.51 -3.57 12.30
N GLN A 134 -21.21 -3.47 12.52
CA GLN A 134 -20.55 -2.27 13.03
C GLN A 134 -20.01 -1.34 11.92
N GLY A 135 -20.15 -1.73 10.64
CA GLY A 135 -19.64 -0.94 9.51
C GLY A 135 -18.10 -0.80 9.46
N LEU A 136 -17.36 -1.75 10.05
CA LEU A 136 -15.91 -1.67 10.22
C LEU A 136 -15.18 -2.13 8.95
N LYS A 137 -14.32 -1.27 8.41
CA LYS A 137 -13.53 -1.53 7.19
C LYS A 137 -12.08 -1.89 7.48
N TYR A 138 -11.46 -1.20 8.43
CA TYR A 138 -10.05 -1.41 8.79
C TYR A 138 -9.74 -2.83 9.31
N PRO A 139 -10.62 -3.48 10.11
CA PRO A 139 -10.37 -4.85 10.54
C PRO A 139 -10.24 -5.83 9.36
N LEU A 140 -10.96 -5.61 8.26
CA LEU A 140 -10.85 -6.44 7.05
C LEU A 140 -9.47 -6.31 6.38
N LEU A 141 -8.90 -5.09 6.38
CA LEU A 141 -7.55 -4.84 5.88
C LEU A 141 -6.50 -5.52 6.77
N VAL A 142 -6.66 -5.43 8.09
CA VAL A 142 -5.76 -6.08 9.06
C VAL A 142 -5.84 -7.60 8.94
N LYS A 143 -7.04 -8.17 8.82
CA LYS A 143 -7.26 -9.60 8.57
C LYS A 143 -6.47 -10.07 7.33
N ARG A 144 -6.61 -9.36 6.21
CA ARG A 144 -5.87 -9.70 5.00
C ARG A 144 -4.37 -9.54 5.17
N PHE A 145 -3.91 -8.45 5.78
CA PHE A 145 -2.49 -8.24 6.02
C PHE A 145 -1.90 -9.39 6.85
N ALA A 146 -2.59 -9.82 7.91
CA ALA A 146 -2.19 -10.99 8.70
C ALA A 146 -2.11 -12.27 7.84
N CYS A 147 -3.09 -12.50 6.95
CA CYS A 147 -3.04 -13.62 6.01
C CYS A 147 -1.85 -13.50 5.04
N MET A 148 -1.52 -12.30 4.58
CA MET A 148 -0.34 -12.04 3.74
C MET A 148 0.96 -12.34 4.49
N VAL A 149 1.06 -11.96 5.77
CA VAL A 149 2.22 -12.28 6.62
C VAL A 149 2.34 -13.79 6.85
N ILE A 150 1.26 -14.47 7.22
CA ILE A 150 1.24 -15.93 7.44
C ILE A 150 1.63 -16.68 6.16
N SER A 151 1.17 -16.21 4.99
CA SER A 151 1.52 -16.82 3.71
C SER A 151 2.92 -16.47 3.20
N GLY A 152 3.66 -15.60 3.89
CA GLY A 152 4.99 -15.14 3.48
C GLY A 152 4.98 -14.16 2.30
N VAL A 153 3.83 -13.67 1.87
CA VAL A 153 3.70 -12.69 0.77
C VAL A 153 4.26 -11.32 1.16
N VAL A 154 4.20 -10.97 2.46
CA VAL A 154 4.78 -9.74 3.02
C VAL A 154 5.44 -10.01 4.37
N SER A 155 6.44 -9.20 4.74
CA SER A 155 6.98 -9.18 6.11
C SER A 155 6.03 -8.45 7.07
N ALA A 156 6.04 -8.80 8.35
CA ALA A 156 5.30 -8.08 9.39
C ALA A 156 5.71 -6.60 9.47
N ASP A 157 7.00 -6.31 9.24
CA ASP A 157 7.59 -4.97 9.28
C ASP A 157 7.19 -4.11 8.06
N SER A 158 6.43 -4.66 7.11
CA SER A 158 6.00 -3.92 5.90
C SER A 158 5.12 -2.71 6.23
N LEU A 159 4.50 -2.67 7.41
CA LEU A 159 3.73 -1.54 7.91
C LEU A 159 4.58 -0.48 8.63
N ASP A 160 5.85 -0.74 8.94
CA ASP A 160 6.73 0.27 9.53
C ASP A 160 6.96 1.43 8.55
N ASN A 161 6.91 1.13 7.25
CA ASN A 161 6.92 2.11 6.18
C ASN A 161 5.61 2.90 6.04
N LEU A 162 4.50 2.45 6.66
CA LEU A 162 3.19 3.11 6.58
C LEU A 162 3.04 4.32 7.51
N LEU A 163 4.04 4.61 8.34
CA LEU A 163 4.10 5.80 9.20
C LEU A 163 4.10 7.14 8.43
N PHE A 164 3.97 7.14 7.09
CA PHE A 164 3.68 8.33 6.29
C PHE A 164 2.20 8.62 6.09
N TYR A 165 1.31 7.62 6.21
CA TYR A 165 -0.11 7.74 5.83
C TYR A 165 -1.10 7.57 6.98
N LEU A 166 -0.63 7.18 8.17
CA LEU A 166 -1.48 6.86 9.33
C LEU A 166 -0.93 7.40 10.67
N LEU A 167 -0.44 8.63 10.69
CA LEU A 167 -0.19 9.31 11.97
C LEU A 167 -1.29 10.36 12.20
N LYS A 168 -2.10 10.08 13.23
CA LYS A 168 -2.90 11.07 13.95
C LYS A 168 -1.99 11.99 14.73
#